data_AF-A0A2U2SEQ7-F1
#
_entry.id   AF-A0A2U2SEQ7-F1
#
_cell.length_a   1.000
_cell.length_b   1.000
_cell.length_c   1.000
_cell.angle_alpha   90.00
_cell.angle_beta   90.00
_cell.angle_gamma   90.00
#
_symmetry.space_group_name_H-M   'P 1'
#
loop_
_entity.id
_entity.type
_entity.pdbx_description
1 polymer ?
#
loop_
_entity_poly.entity_id
_entity_poly.type
_entity_poly.pdbx_seq_one_letter_code
_entity_poly.pdbx_strand_id
1 'polypeptide(L)' 'MALSVGQLAPDFTLFDQRKRPVSLSDFRGRKNVVLAFFPLAWTPI' A
#
# COMPACT_ATOMS: atom_id res chain seq x y z
N MET A 1 -3.58 -13.50 9.94
CA MET A 1 -4.50 -14.11 8.96
C MET A 1 -3.98 -13.75 7.58
N ALA A 2 -3.78 -14.72 6.68
CA ALA A 2 -3.22 -14.45 5.36
C ALA A 2 -4.29 -13.86 4.42
N LEU A 3 -3.91 -12.93 3.55
CA LEU A 3 -4.80 -12.39 2.52
C LEU A 3 -5.04 -13.45 1.43
N SER A 4 -6.26 -13.49 0.91
CA SER A 4 -6.66 -14.40 -0.17
C SER A 4 -7.01 -13.63 -1.45
N VAL A 5 -6.85 -14.26 -2.61
CA VAL A 5 -7.25 -13.66 -3.90
C VAL A 5 -8.75 -13.41 -3.92
N GLY A 6 -9.16 -12.25 -4.46
CA GLY A 6 -10.56 -11.81 -4.48
C GLY A 6 -11.04 -11.19 -3.17
N GLN A 7 -10.27 -11.29 -2.07
CA GLN A 7 -10.58 -10.57 -0.84
C GLN A 7 -10.37 -9.07 -1.05
N LEU A 8 -11.29 -8.27 -0.49
CA LEU A 8 -11.10 -6.83 -0.43
C LEU A 8 -9.82 -6.51 0.36
N ALA A 9 -8.93 -5.72 -0.24
CA ALA A 9 -7.71 -5.27 0.43
C ALA A 9 -8.07 -4.41 1.66
N PRO A 10 -7.48 -4.66 2.84
CA PRO A 10 -7.67 -3.84 4.03
C PRO A 10 -7.28 -2.39 3.74
N ASP A 11 -8.11 -1.45 4.15
CA ASP A 11 -7.79 -0.04 4.00
C ASP A 11 -6.75 0.39 5.03
N PHE A 12 -5.91 1.34 4.65
CA PHE A 12 -4.93 1.95 5.53
C PHE A 12 -4.58 3.34 5.02
N THR A 13 -4.13 4.18 5.94
CA THR A 13 -3.59 5.50 5.65
C THR A 13 -2.19 5.58 6.22
N LEU A 14 -1.22 5.91 5.37
CA LEU A 14 0.18 6.09 5.76
C LEU A 14 0.69 7.44 5.24
N PHE A 15 1.76 7.93 5.84
CA PHE A 15 2.45 9.12 5.33
C PHE A 15 3.43 8.74 4.22
N ASP A 16 3.40 9.51 3.13
CA ASP A 16 4.43 9.44 2.10
C ASP A 16 5.74 10.13 2.55
N GLN A 17 6.77 10.07 1.71
CA GLN A 17 8.07 10.70 1.96
C GLN A 17 8.01 12.24 2.12
N ARG A 18 6.89 12.87 1.76
CA ARG A 18 6.63 14.31 1.91
C ARG A 18 5.69 14.60 3.09
N LYS A 19 5.45 13.63 3.97
CA LYS A 19 4.51 13.71 5.11
C LYS A 19 3.06 13.99 4.70
N ARG A 20 2.67 13.60 3.48
CA ARG A 20 1.29 13.69 3.03
C ARG A 20 0.58 12.36 3.36
N PRO A 21 -0.61 12.40 3.98
CA PRO A 21 -1.38 11.19 4.18
C PRO A 21 -1.85 10.64 2.83
N VAL A 22 -1.74 9.33 2.64
CA VAL A 22 -2.20 8.61 1.46
C VAL A 22 -3.02 7.42 1.93
N SER A 23 -4.26 7.30 1.45
CA SER A 23 -5.13 6.17 1.77
C SER A 23 -5.24 5.22 0.59
N LEU A 24 -5.30 3.91 0.85
CA LEU A 24 -5.50 2.93 -0.23
C LEU A 24 -6.85 3.14 -0.93
N SER A 25 -7.89 3.49 -0.17
CA SER A 25 -9.23 3.79 -0.69
C SER A 25 -9.29 4.96 -1.68
N ASP A 26 -8.34 5.88 -1.67
CA ASP A 26 -8.29 7.03 -2.61
C ASP A 26 -8.16 6.58 -4.08
N PHE A 27 -7.62 5.39 -4.32
CA PHE A 27 -7.38 4.83 -5.66
C PHE A 27 -8.47 3.85 -6.12
N ARG A 28 -9.39 3.46 -5.23
CA ARG A 28 -10.40 2.44 -5.51
C ARG A 28 -11.30 2.85 -6.68
N GLY A 29 -11.44 1.95 -7.65
CA GLY A 29 -12.24 2.19 -8.87
C GLY A 29 -11.64 3.18 -9.87
N ARG A 30 -10.46 3.75 -9.57
CA ARG A 30 -9.77 4.72 -10.44
C ARG A 30 -8.52 4.14 -11.07
N LYS A 31 -7.73 3.39 -10.30
CA LYS A 31 -6.44 2.82 -10.75
C LYS A 31 -6.16 1.48 -10.07
N ASN A 32 -5.39 0.64 -10.75
CA ASN A 32 -4.79 -0.54 -10.14
C ASN A 32 -3.63 -0.09 -9.24
N VAL A 33 -3.46 -0.73 -8.08
CA VAL A 33 -2.42 -0.43 -7.08
C VAL A 33 -1.64 -1.69 -6.79
N VAL A 34 -0.30 -1.59 -6.78
CA VAL A 34 0.61 -2.65 -6.35
C VAL A 34 1.24 -2.22 -5.02
N LEU A 35 1.17 -3.09 -4.01
CA LEU A 35 1.80 -2.87 -2.71
C LEU A 35 3.11 -3.65 -2.64
N ALA A 36 4.22 -2.94 -2.49
CA ALA A 36 5.55 -3.53 -2.29
C ALA A 36 6.01 -3.27 -0.85
N PHE A 37 6.10 -4.33 -0.05
CA PHE A 37 6.63 -4.28 1.31
C PHE A 37 8.09 -4.74 1.29
N PHE A 38 9.00 -3.91 1.78
CA PHE A 38 10.43 -4.22 1.85
C PHE A 38 11.02 -3.75 3.20
N PRO A 39 12.09 -4.39 3.70
CA PRO A 39 12.53 -4.20 5.09
C PRO A 39 13.07 -2.81 5.40
N LEU A 40 13.93 -2.27 4.53
CA LEU A 40 14.62 -1.00 4.76
C LEU A 40 15.02 -0.35 3.43
N ALA A 41 15.06 0.98 3.41
CA ALA A 41 15.62 1.71 2.28
C ALA A 41 17.16 1.59 2.25
N TRP A 42 17.75 1.65 1.05
CA TRP A 42 19.21 1.70 0.84
C TRP A 42 19.99 0.46 1.28
N THR A 43 19.36 -0.72 1.29
CA THR A 43 20.04 -2.00 1.51
C THR A 43 20.29 -2.75 0.19
N PRO A 44 21.40 -3.48 0.05
CA PRO A 44 21.59 -4.42 -1.05
C PRO A 44 20.46 -5.46 -1.11
N ILE A 45 20.23 -6.00 -2.31
CA ILE A 45 19.34 -7.15 -2.52
C ILE A 45 20.04 -8.47 -2.24
#